data_AF-A0A560WND0-F1
#
_entry.id   AF-A0A560WND0-F1
#
_cell.length_a   1.000
_cell.length_b   1.000
_cell.length_c   1.000
_cell.angle_alpha   90.00
_cell.angle_beta   90.00
_cell.angle_gamma   90.00
#
_symmetry.space_group_name_H-M   'P 1'
#
loop_
_entity.id
_entity.type
_entity.pdbx_description
1 polymer ?
#
loop_
_entity_poly.entity_id
_entity_poly.type
_entity_poly.pdbx_seq_one_letter_code
_entity_poly.pdbx_strand_id
1 'polypeptide(L)'
;MSRSERSPLLLAGLLAVAGTAHFAAPRQFDHMVPRSLPGAPRAWTYASGAAELALAAGVALPRTRKAAALAAAALFVGVFPANVKMAVDWRHRPAPQRGRRPRPAAVAGAAGDVGARRRQGCGGHGMSGRVEKGDTVEDFAAPDETGTVRRLSELLADGPVVLFFYPAALSPGCTAQACHFRDLASEFAEVGARPVGVSADPVERQAEFAGRHTLGMPLLSDGDGAIRERFGVKRGISVAPTKRATFVIGQDRTVLEVVRSELRMNTHADKALAALRDLRG
;
A
#
# COMPACT_ATOMS: atom_id res chain seq x y z
N MET A 1 -27.48 -13.62 6.87
CA MET A 1 -26.15 -14.18 7.15
C MET A 1 -25.47 -13.35 8.22
N SER A 2 -25.18 -13.97 9.37
CA SER A 2 -24.55 -13.28 10.51
C SER A 2 -23.08 -12.95 10.22
N ARG A 3 -22.52 -11.93 10.88
CA ARG A 3 -21.11 -11.50 10.70
C ARG A 3 -20.10 -12.65 10.90
N SER A 4 -20.48 -13.65 11.71
CA SER A 4 -19.70 -14.86 12.02
C SER A 4 -19.57 -15.83 10.83
N GLU A 5 -20.54 -15.86 9.92
CA GLU A 5 -20.53 -16.76 8.75
C GLU A 5 -19.70 -16.21 7.58
N ARG A 6 -19.40 -14.91 7.57
CA ARG A 6 -18.61 -14.27 6.52
C ARG A 6 -17.12 -14.61 6.61
N SER A 7 -16.57 -14.71 7.82
CA SER A 7 -15.13 -14.95 8.02
C SER A 7 -14.64 -16.31 7.50
N PRO A 8 -15.35 -17.45 7.70
CA PRO A 8 -14.96 -18.74 7.14
C PRO A 8 -15.04 -18.78 5.61
N LEU A 9 -16.05 -18.15 5.01
CA LEU A 9 -16.20 -18.11 3.55
C LEU A 9 -15.12 -17.25 2.88
N LEU A 10 -14.70 -16.16 3.54
CA LEU A 10 -13.55 -15.36 3.08
C LEU A 10 -12.26 -16.17 3.11
N LEU A 11 -12.00 -16.90 4.20
CA LEU A 11 -10.82 -17.76 4.30
C LEU A 11 -10.85 -18.89 3.26
N ALA A 12 -12.01 -19.53 3.06
CA ALA A 12 -12.20 -20.54 2.02
C ALA A 12 -11.95 -19.97 0.62
N GLY A 13 -12.45 -18.76 0.34
CA GLY A 13 -12.19 -18.07 -0.92
C GLY A 13 -10.71 -17.79 -1.16
N LEU A 14 -9.99 -17.30 -0.14
CA LEU A 14 -8.55 -17.06 -0.24
C LEU A 14 -7.75 -18.35 -0.50
N LEU A 15 -8.04 -19.42 0.24
CA LEU A 15 -7.41 -20.73 0.05
C LEU A 15 -7.73 -21.32 -1.34
N ALA A 16 -8.94 -21.11 -1.85
CA ALA A 16 -9.32 -21.57 -3.19
C ALA A 16 -8.54 -20.83 -4.29
N VAL A 17 -8.38 -19.51 -4.16
CA VAL A 17 -7.58 -18.70 -5.10
C VAL A 17 -6.10 -19.09 -5.05
N ALA A 18 -5.54 -19.29 -3.86
CA ALA A 18 -4.16 -19.75 -3.71
C ALA A 18 -3.96 -21.15 -4.31
N GLY A 19 -4.86 -22.10 -3.99
CA GLY A 19 -4.79 -23.47 -4.49
C GLY A 19 -4.90 -23.55 -6.01
N THR A 20 -5.81 -22.78 -6.62
CA THR A 20 -5.93 -22.71 -8.09
C THR A 20 -4.70 -22.11 -8.75
N ALA A 21 -4.03 -21.12 -8.14
CA ALA A 21 -2.81 -20.53 -8.67
C ALA A 21 -1.66 -21.54 -8.79
N HIS A 22 -1.57 -22.52 -7.87
CA HIS A 22 -0.61 -23.61 -7.94
C HIS A 22 -0.81 -24.50 -9.17
N PHE A 23 -2.02 -24.62 -9.73
CA PHE A 23 -2.27 -25.36 -10.97
C PHE A 23 -2.15 -24.48 -12.22
N ALA A 24 -2.57 -23.22 -12.12
CA ALA A 24 -2.56 -22.28 -13.24
C ALA A 24 -1.16 -21.76 -13.58
N ALA A 25 -0.30 -21.53 -12.58
CA ALA A 25 1.04 -20.97 -12.74
C ALA A 25 2.11 -21.72 -11.92
N PRO A 26 2.22 -23.06 -12.05
CA PRO A 26 3.00 -23.90 -11.14
C PRO A 26 4.50 -23.58 -11.16
N ARG A 27 5.03 -23.06 -12.30
CA ARG A 27 6.46 -22.70 -12.45
C ARG A 27 6.91 -21.62 -11.47
N GLN A 28 5.99 -20.77 -11.04
CA GLN A 28 6.28 -19.75 -10.03
C GLN A 28 6.43 -20.34 -8.63
N PHE A 29 5.98 -21.57 -8.38
CA PHE A 29 6.02 -22.18 -7.06
C PHE A 29 7.09 -23.26 -6.95
N ASP A 30 7.42 -23.95 -8.05
CA ASP A 30 8.47 -24.99 -8.05
C ASP A 30 9.80 -24.51 -7.45
N HIS A 31 10.19 -23.26 -7.75
CA HIS A 31 11.47 -22.72 -7.33
C HIS A 31 11.55 -22.45 -5.82
N MET A 32 10.40 -22.48 -5.14
CA MET A 32 10.32 -22.36 -3.68
C MET A 32 10.38 -23.72 -2.99
N VAL A 33 10.17 -24.82 -3.72
CA VAL A 33 10.25 -26.19 -3.16
C VAL A 33 11.72 -26.51 -2.88
N PRO A 34 12.10 -26.83 -1.62
CA PRO A 34 13.46 -27.20 -1.28
C PRO A 34 13.93 -28.42 -2.06
N ARG A 35 15.17 -28.38 -2.57
CA ARG A 35 15.79 -29.51 -3.29
C ARG A 35 16.03 -30.75 -2.42
N SER A 36 15.90 -30.61 -1.09
CA SER A 36 16.01 -31.71 -0.14
C SER A 36 14.78 -32.62 -0.10
N LEU A 37 13.65 -32.20 -0.68
CA LEU A 37 12.45 -33.04 -0.75
C LEU A 37 12.58 -34.08 -1.88
N PRO A 38 12.19 -35.34 -1.64
CA PRO A 38 12.26 -36.38 -2.66
C PRO A 38 11.26 -36.12 -3.79
N GLY A 39 11.67 -36.39 -5.04
CA GLY A 39 10.82 -36.28 -6.21
C GLY A 39 10.84 -34.91 -6.90
N ALA A 40 9.93 -34.71 -7.85
CA ALA A 40 9.89 -33.51 -8.68
C ALA A 40 9.27 -32.31 -7.91
N PRO A 41 9.87 -31.10 -7.95
CA PRO A 41 9.28 -29.88 -7.38
C PRO A 41 7.84 -29.62 -7.84
N ARG A 42 7.54 -29.95 -9.10
CA ARG A 42 6.20 -29.86 -9.69
C ARG A 42 5.17 -30.70 -8.94
N ALA A 43 5.55 -31.89 -8.49
CA ALA A 43 4.66 -32.79 -7.77
C ALA A 43 4.30 -32.19 -6.40
N TRP A 44 5.28 -31.60 -5.72
CA TRP A 44 5.06 -30.89 -4.45
C TRP A 44 4.20 -29.64 -4.61
N THR A 45 4.38 -28.87 -5.69
CA THR A 45 3.52 -27.71 -6.03
C THR A 45 2.06 -28.13 -6.28
N TYR A 46 1.82 -29.24 -6.97
CA TYR A 46 0.45 -29.73 -7.14
C TYR A 46 -0.13 -30.34 -5.86
N ALA A 47 0.69 -31.02 -5.07
CA ALA A 47 0.27 -31.55 -3.78
C ALA A 47 -0.15 -30.43 -2.82
N SER A 48 0.60 -29.31 -2.77
CA SER A 48 0.22 -28.14 -1.96
C SER A 48 -1.05 -27.48 -2.49
N GLY A 49 -1.19 -27.32 -3.81
CA GLY A 49 -2.41 -26.79 -4.42
C GLY A 49 -3.65 -27.63 -4.11
N ALA A 50 -3.53 -28.96 -4.18
CA ALA A 50 -4.60 -29.88 -3.83
C ALA A 50 -4.98 -29.79 -2.33
N ALA A 51 -3.97 -29.67 -1.45
CA ALA A 51 -4.19 -29.49 -0.03
C ALA A 51 -4.92 -28.17 0.28
N GLU A 52 -4.55 -27.06 -0.36
CA GLU A 52 -5.22 -25.76 -0.21
C GLU A 52 -6.67 -25.79 -0.68
N LEU A 53 -6.97 -26.46 -1.81
CA LEU A 53 -8.33 -26.66 -2.28
C LEU A 53 -9.17 -27.54 -1.33
N ALA A 54 -8.57 -28.60 -0.80
CA ALA A 54 -9.22 -29.46 0.20
C ALA A 54 -9.53 -28.69 1.49
N LEU A 55 -8.62 -27.83 1.95
CA LEU A 55 -8.84 -26.94 3.09
C LEU A 55 -9.91 -25.89 2.80
N ALA A 56 -9.94 -25.31 1.59
CA ALA A 56 -10.98 -24.38 1.17
C ALA A 56 -12.37 -25.03 1.25
N ALA A 57 -12.53 -26.22 0.68
CA ALA A 57 -13.77 -26.99 0.77
C ALA A 57 -14.13 -27.35 2.22
N GLY A 58 -13.13 -27.79 3.00
CA GLY A 58 -13.30 -28.15 4.40
C GLY A 58 -13.72 -27.00 5.31
N VAL A 59 -13.24 -25.77 5.05
CA VAL A 59 -13.62 -24.54 5.79
C VAL A 59 -15.02 -24.07 5.37
N ALA A 60 -15.37 -24.19 4.09
CA ALA A 60 -16.68 -23.83 3.56
C ALA A 60 -17.79 -24.70 4.18
N LEU A 61 -17.55 -26.00 4.34
CA LEU A 61 -18.49 -26.96 4.93
C LEU A 61 -18.58 -26.82 6.47
N PRO A 62 -19.76 -26.49 7.05
CA PRO A 62 -19.91 -26.27 8.49
C PRO A 62 -19.47 -27.46 9.37
N ARG A 63 -19.65 -28.69 8.89
CA ARG A 63 -19.34 -29.93 9.63
C ARG A 63 -17.84 -30.17 9.82
N THR A 64 -17.01 -29.73 8.87
CA THR A 64 -15.55 -29.95 8.87
C THR A 64 -14.75 -28.71 9.25
N ARG A 65 -15.42 -27.57 9.40
CA ARG A 65 -14.80 -26.23 9.51
C ARG A 65 -13.75 -26.11 10.61
N LYS A 66 -14.00 -26.63 11.82
CA LYS A 66 -13.06 -26.52 12.93
C LYS A 66 -11.75 -27.26 12.65
N ALA A 67 -11.85 -28.51 12.18
CA ALA A 67 -10.69 -29.31 11.82
C ALA A 67 -9.93 -28.69 10.64
N ALA A 68 -10.64 -28.25 9.60
CA ALA A 68 -10.03 -27.60 8.44
C ALA A 68 -9.37 -26.26 8.79
N ALA A 69 -9.95 -25.47 9.69
CA ALA A 69 -9.34 -24.22 10.16
C ALA A 69 -8.06 -24.46 10.98
N LEU A 70 -8.04 -25.47 11.84
CA LEU A 70 -6.83 -25.87 12.58
C LEU A 70 -5.75 -26.38 11.64
N ALA A 71 -6.12 -27.20 10.65
CA ALA A 71 -5.20 -27.68 9.63
C ALA A 71 -4.65 -26.53 8.76
N ALA A 72 -5.49 -25.55 8.40
CA ALA A 72 -5.04 -24.35 7.69
C ALA A 72 -4.08 -23.51 8.53
N ALA A 73 -4.35 -23.34 9.83
CA ALA A 73 -3.43 -22.65 10.74
C ALA A 73 -2.07 -23.36 10.82
N ALA A 74 -2.06 -24.70 10.93
CA ALA A 74 -0.84 -25.50 10.92
C ALA A 74 -0.08 -25.37 9.59
N LEU A 75 -0.79 -25.37 8.45
CA LEU A 75 -0.21 -25.12 7.14
C LEU A 75 0.47 -23.74 7.09
N PHE A 76 -0.21 -22.68 7.54
CA PHE A 76 0.34 -21.32 7.54
C PHE A 76 1.60 -21.19 8.41
N VAL A 77 1.62 -21.83 9.59
CA VAL A 77 2.81 -21.88 10.44
C VAL A 77 3.96 -22.64 9.73
N GLY A 78 3.65 -23.75 9.06
CA GLY A 78 4.65 -24.55 8.34
C GLY A 78 5.28 -23.83 7.14
N VAL A 79 4.51 -23.03 6.39
CA VAL A 79 5.02 -22.27 5.23
C VAL A 79 5.61 -20.91 5.61
N PHE A 80 5.41 -20.45 6.85
CA PHE A 80 5.87 -19.13 7.29
C PHE A 80 7.38 -18.90 7.14
N PRO A 81 8.28 -19.84 7.50
CA PRO A 81 9.72 -19.66 7.31
C PRO A 81 10.12 -19.48 5.84
N ALA A 82 9.45 -20.21 4.93
CA ALA A 82 9.68 -20.07 3.49
C ALA A 82 9.21 -18.71 2.96
N ASN A 83 8.07 -18.20 3.44
CA ASN A 83 7.58 -16.87 3.10
C ASN A 83 8.50 -15.76 3.61
N VAL A 84 9.06 -15.91 4.82
CA VAL A 84 10.08 -14.99 5.36
C VAL A 84 11.36 -15.05 4.54
N LYS A 85 11.86 -16.25 4.23
CA LYS A 85 13.05 -16.41 3.39
C LYS A 85 12.87 -15.84 1.99
N MET A 86 11.72 -16.05 1.36
CA MET A 86 11.38 -15.43 0.07
C MET A 86 11.41 -13.90 0.16
N ALA A 87 10.84 -13.31 1.21
CA ALA A 87 10.86 -11.86 1.41
C ALA A 87 12.28 -11.32 1.61
N VAL A 88 13.15 -12.06 2.31
CA VAL A 88 14.56 -11.72 2.52
C VAL A 88 15.37 -11.88 1.23
N ASP A 89 15.28 -13.03 0.55
CA ASP A 89 15.98 -13.29 -0.70
C ASP A 89 15.58 -12.28 -1.78
N TRP A 90 14.31 -11.86 -1.82
CA TRP A 90 13.84 -10.82 -2.73
C TRP A 90 14.51 -9.46 -2.48
N ARG A 91 14.80 -9.11 -1.22
CA ARG A 91 15.56 -7.90 -0.86
C ARG A 91 17.01 -7.94 -1.36
N HIS A 92 17.58 -9.13 -1.55
CA HIS A 92 18.99 -9.33 -1.92
C HIS A 92 19.22 -9.71 -3.39
N ARG A 93 18.20 -9.78 -4.26
CA ARG A 93 18.39 -10.12 -5.69
C ARG A 93 18.92 -8.95 -6.54
N PRO A 94 19.97 -9.16 -7.38
CA PRO A 94 20.45 -8.16 -8.34
C PRO A 94 19.49 -7.94 -9.52
N ALA A 95 19.56 -6.73 -10.10
CA ALA A 95 18.56 -6.13 -10.98
C ALA A 95 18.13 -6.86 -12.29
N PRO A 96 18.92 -7.71 -12.98
CA PRO A 96 18.57 -8.11 -14.36
C PRO A 96 17.42 -9.11 -14.51
N GLN A 97 17.02 -9.82 -13.44
CA GLN A 97 16.06 -10.94 -13.55
C GLN A 97 14.63 -10.60 -13.09
N ARG A 98 14.35 -9.35 -12.67
CA ARG A 98 13.02 -8.91 -12.19
C ARG A 98 12.01 -8.62 -13.32
N GLY A 99 12.38 -8.82 -14.59
CA GLY A 99 11.65 -8.31 -15.77
C GLY A 99 10.69 -9.24 -16.52
N ARG A 100 10.55 -10.53 -16.20
CA ARG A 100 9.59 -11.42 -16.90
C ARG A 100 8.33 -11.64 -16.07
N ARG A 101 7.31 -10.80 -16.27
CA ARG A 101 5.94 -11.06 -15.80
C ARG A 101 5.15 -11.85 -16.85
N PRO A 102 4.45 -12.94 -16.49
CA PRO A 102 3.39 -13.51 -17.31
C PRO A 102 2.16 -12.58 -17.31
N ARG A 103 1.46 -12.49 -18.45
CA ARG A 103 0.27 -11.65 -18.66
C ARG A 103 -0.92 -12.18 -17.85
N PRO A 104 -1.63 -11.36 -17.06
CA PRO A 104 -2.86 -11.79 -16.41
C PRO A 104 -4.04 -11.80 -17.38
N ALA A 105 -4.82 -12.88 -17.32
CA ALA A 105 -6.14 -12.99 -17.95
C ALA A 105 -7.16 -12.11 -17.20
N ALA A 106 -8.05 -11.49 -17.96
CA ALA A 106 -9.07 -10.58 -17.48
C ALA A 106 -10.19 -11.31 -16.73
N VAL A 107 -10.69 -10.71 -15.64
CA VAL A 107 -12.00 -11.02 -15.05
C VAL A 107 -12.68 -9.69 -14.71
N ALA A 108 -13.93 -9.57 -15.15
CA ALA A 108 -14.78 -8.38 -15.08
C ALA A 108 -15.80 -8.43 -13.93
N GLY A 109 -16.35 -7.26 -13.58
CA GLY A 109 -17.58 -7.05 -12.78
C GLY A 109 -17.35 -6.76 -11.29
N ALA A 110 -18.10 -5.91 -10.59
CA ALA A 110 -19.22 -5.03 -10.93
C ALA A 110 -19.34 -3.97 -9.80
N ALA A 111 -19.94 -2.82 -10.13
CA ALA A 111 -20.22 -1.71 -9.23
C ALA A 111 -21.40 -1.98 -8.27
N GLY A 112 -21.42 -1.25 -7.15
CA GLY A 112 -22.57 -1.16 -6.25
C GLY A 112 -22.42 0.03 -5.29
N ASP A 113 -23.29 1.02 -5.51
CA ASP A 113 -23.43 2.29 -4.79
C ASP A 113 -24.47 2.17 -3.67
N VAL A 114 -24.23 2.75 -2.47
CA VAL A 114 -25.27 3.21 -1.52
C VAL A 114 -24.70 4.27 -0.56
N GLY A 115 -25.11 5.53 -0.76
CA GLY A 115 -26.05 6.22 0.16
C GLY A 115 -25.59 6.62 1.56
N ALA A 116 -25.48 7.94 1.74
CA ALA A 116 -25.17 8.71 2.94
C ALA A 116 -26.08 8.51 4.16
N ARG A 117 -25.57 8.88 5.36
CA ARG A 117 -26.32 9.58 6.42
C ARG A 117 -25.40 10.41 7.32
N ARG A 118 -25.94 11.55 7.73
CA ARG A 118 -25.38 12.76 8.34
C ARG A 118 -25.55 12.76 9.87
N ARG A 119 -24.65 13.44 10.60
CA ARG A 119 -24.85 14.33 11.79
C ARG A 119 -23.55 14.35 12.62
N GLN A 120 -22.81 15.46 12.74
CA GLN A 120 -23.04 16.73 13.47
C GLN A 120 -22.55 16.68 14.93
N GLY A 121 -21.59 17.55 15.27
CA GLY A 121 -21.16 17.81 16.65
C GLY A 121 -19.79 18.52 16.74
N CYS A 122 -19.81 19.79 17.20
CA CYS A 122 -18.64 20.61 17.50
C CYS A 122 -17.98 20.20 18.83
N GLY A 123 -16.68 20.46 18.98
CA GLY A 123 -15.97 20.45 20.26
C GLY A 123 -14.53 19.97 20.15
N GLY A 124 -13.57 20.85 20.45
CA GLY A 124 -12.14 20.56 20.39
C GLY A 124 -11.59 19.75 21.57
N HIS A 125 -10.30 19.41 21.43
CA HIS A 125 -9.33 18.76 22.35
C HIS A 125 -9.07 17.27 22.10
N GLY A 126 -7.82 16.96 21.72
CA GLY A 126 -7.21 15.64 21.86
C GLY A 126 -6.73 15.01 20.55
N MET A 127 -5.42 15.07 20.31
CA MET A 127 -4.70 14.41 19.22
C MET A 127 -4.88 12.87 19.27
N SER A 128 -5.93 12.37 18.62
CA SER A 128 -6.06 10.99 18.11
C SER A 128 -7.15 10.94 17.03
N GLY A 129 -7.18 11.96 16.18
CA GLY A 129 -8.10 12.11 15.06
C GLY A 129 -7.38 11.94 13.74
N ARG A 130 -8.06 11.38 12.74
CA ARG A 130 -7.60 11.42 11.35
C ARG A 130 -7.56 12.88 10.90
N VAL A 131 -6.44 13.33 10.33
CA VAL A 131 -6.32 14.69 9.80
C VAL A 131 -7.35 14.92 8.67
N GLU A 132 -8.14 15.98 8.79
CA GLU A 132 -9.17 16.43 7.86
C GLU A 132 -8.87 17.83 7.29
N LYS A 133 -9.66 18.24 6.29
CA LYS A 133 -9.60 19.61 5.75
C LYS A 133 -9.99 20.62 6.83
N GLY A 134 -9.21 21.69 6.96
CA GLY A 134 -9.34 22.73 7.97
C GLY A 134 -8.49 22.51 9.23
N ASP A 135 -7.93 21.31 9.44
CA ASP A 135 -7.06 21.05 10.58
C ASP A 135 -5.69 21.71 10.39
N THR A 136 -5.06 22.12 11.50
CA THR A 136 -3.66 22.54 11.51
C THR A 136 -2.75 21.35 11.79
N VAL A 137 -1.72 21.16 10.98
CA VAL A 137 -0.75 20.08 11.13
C VAL A 137 0.43 20.54 12.00
N GLU A 138 0.78 19.75 13.00
CA GLU A 138 2.01 19.96 13.77
C GLU A 138 3.26 19.79 12.90
N ASP A 139 4.29 20.58 13.17
CA ASP A 139 5.55 20.52 12.42
C ASP A 139 6.29 19.19 12.66
N PHE A 140 6.94 18.66 11.62
CA PHE A 140 7.69 17.41 11.66
C PHE A 140 8.97 17.52 10.82
N ALA A 141 9.90 16.60 11.05
CA ALA A 141 11.12 16.50 10.25
C ALA A 141 11.43 15.03 9.94
N ALA A 142 11.92 14.78 8.72
CA ALA A 142 12.39 13.46 8.29
C ALA A 142 13.50 13.61 7.24
N PRO A 143 14.39 12.62 7.11
CA PRO A 143 15.35 12.60 6.02
C PRO A 143 14.63 12.43 4.68
N ASP A 144 15.07 13.19 3.67
CA ASP A 144 14.68 13.00 2.27
C ASP A 144 15.51 11.90 1.60
N GLU A 145 15.36 11.73 0.29
CA GLU A 145 16.05 10.72 -0.52
C GLU A 145 17.57 10.93 -0.59
N THR A 146 18.08 12.09 -0.17
CA THR A 146 19.52 12.38 -0.07
C THR A 146 20.06 12.18 1.33
N GLY A 147 19.19 11.88 2.31
CA GLY A 147 19.53 11.82 3.73
C GLY A 147 19.52 13.18 4.41
N THR A 148 19.19 14.26 3.69
CA THR A 148 19.08 15.60 4.26
C THR A 148 17.78 15.69 5.05
N VAL A 149 17.85 16.14 6.30
CA VAL A 149 16.65 16.33 7.13
C VAL A 149 15.88 17.53 6.62
N ARG A 150 14.60 17.31 6.25
CA ARG A 150 13.68 18.35 5.79
C ARG A 150 12.58 18.54 6.81
N ARG A 151 12.28 19.80 7.14
CA ARG A 151 11.18 20.16 8.04
C ARG A 151 9.96 20.63 7.25
N LEU A 152 8.75 20.32 7.73
CA LEU A 152 7.52 20.77 7.06
C LEU A 152 7.48 22.30 6.96
N SER A 153 7.83 23.03 8.03
CA SER A 153 7.89 24.49 8.00
C SER A 153 8.86 25.06 6.96
N GLU A 154 10.02 24.42 6.75
CA GLU A 154 10.97 24.80 5.70
C GLU A 154 10.43 24.48 4.29
N LEU A 155 9.74 23.35 4.13
CA LEU A 155 9.12 22.97 2.85
C LEU A 155 7.98 23.92 2.45
N LEU A 156 7.31 24.54 3.42
CA LEU A 156 6.21 25.48 3.25
C LEU A 156 6.65 26.94 3.05
N ALA A 157 7.95 27.24 3.14
CA ALA A 157 8.45 28.62 3.11
C ALA A 157 8.05 29.38 1.83
N ASP A 158 8.07 28.70 0.68
CA ASP A 158 7.79 29.33 -0.62
C ASP A 158 6.37 29.08 -1.14
N GLY A 159 5.52 28.37 -0.38
CA GLY A 159 4.15 28.09 -0.77
C GLY A 159 3.60 26.75 -0.27
N PRO A 160 2.38 26.37 -0.69
CA PRO A 160 1.73 25.15 -0.24
C PRO A 160 2.50 23.87 -0.58
N VAL A 161 2.42 22.88 0.29
CA VAL A 161 2.98 21.53 0.06
C VAL A 161 1.86 20.55 -0.23
N VAL A 162 2.02 19.76 -1.29
CA VAL A 162 1.15 18.62 -1.59
C VAL A 162 1.81 17.34 -1.10
N LEU A 163 1.50 16.98 0.15
CA LEU A 163 2.09 15.84 0.85
C LEU A 163 1.34 14.55 0.50
N PHE A 164 1.96 13.65 -0.27
CA PHE A 164 1.34 12.39 -0.69
C PHE A 164 2.00 11.16 -0.06
N PHE A 165 1.19 10.37 0.63
CA PHE A 165 1.58 9.13 1.26
C PHE A 165 1.38 7.95 0.32
N TYR A 166 2.38 7.08 0.23
CA TYR A 166 2.31 5.87 -0.58
C TYR A 166 2.77 4.61 0.19
N PRO A 167 2.18 3.44 -0.10
CA PRO A 167 2.52 2.16 0.53
C PRO A 167 3.98 1.72 0.43
N ALA A 168 4.54 1.74 -0.78
CA ALA A 168 5.83 1.14 -1.09
C ALA A 168 6.42 1.71 -2.38
N ALA A 169 7.60 2.29 -2.30
CA ALA A 169 8.40 2.76 -3.42
C ALA A 169 8.63 1.65 -4.46
N LEU A 170 8.74 2.05 -5.73
CA LEU A 170 8.96 1.16 -6.89
C LEU A 170 7.83 0.14 -7.18
N SER A 171 6.74 0.17 -6.42
CA SER A 171 5.54 -0.62 -6.76
C SER A 171 4.76 0.05 -7.90
N PRO A 172 4.05 -0.70 -8.77
CA PRO A 172 3.42 -0.13 -9.96
C PRO A 172 2.46 1.04 -9.68
N GLY A 173 1.60 0.90 -8.65
CA GLY A 173 0.65 1.96 -8.29
C GLY A 173 1.34 3.20 -7.73
N CYS A 174 2.33 3.03 -6.84
CA CYS A 174 3.06 4.17 -6.27
C CYS A 174 3.94 4.86 -7.32
N THR A 175 4.49 4.08 -8.27
CA THR A 175 5.22 4.61 -9.43
C THR A 175 4.29 5.45 -10.31
N ALA A 176 3.11 4.94 -10.65
CA ALA A 176 2.13 5.71 -11.43
C ALA A 176 1.72 7.01 -10.70
N GLN A 177 1.48 6.95 -9.38
CA GLN A 177 1.15 8.13 -8.59
C GLN A 177 2.29 9.17 -8.61
N ALA A 178 3.52 8.75 -8.30
CA ALA A 178 4.66 9.67 -8.22
C ALA A 178 5.06 10.23 -9.59
N CYS A 179 5.05 9.41 -10.65
CA CYS A 179 5.27 9.89 -12.01
C CYS A 179 4.22 10.92 -12.42
N HIS A 180 2.94 10.73 -12.05
CA HIS A 180 1.91 11.71 -12.36
C HIS A 180 2.12 13.05 -11.63
N PHE A 181 2.60 13.03 -10.38
CA PHE A 181 3.03 14.26 -9.70
C PHE A 181 4.22 14.94 -10.38
N ARG A 182 5.19 14.16 -10.86
CA ARG A 182 6.34 14.66 -11.63
C ARG A 182 5.88 15.30 -12.93
N ASP A 183 4.97 14.65 -13.65
CA ASP A 183 4.49 15.10 -14.96
C ASP A 183 3.68 16.40 -14.86
N LEU A 184 3.11 16.70 -13.69
CA LEU A 184 2.39 17.95 -13.38
C LEU A 184 3.23 18.96 -12.59
N ALA A 185 4.55 18.78 -12.49
CA ALA A 185 5.41 19.61 -11.66
C ALA A 185 5.38 21.09 -12.06
N SER A 186 5.30 21.39 -13.37
CA SER A 186 5.14 22.75 -13.89
C SER A 186 3.86 23.41 -13.39
N GLU A 187 2.74 22.70 -13.46
CA GLU A 187 1.43 23.21 -13.08
C GLU A 187 1.33 23.42 -11.57
N PHE A 188 1.98 22.56 -10.76
CA PHE A 188 2.13 22.82 -9.33
C PHE A 188 2.98 24.06 -9.07
N ALA A 189 4.09 24.25 -9.80
CA ALA A 189 4.94 25.43 -9.66
C ALA A 189 4.20 26.73 -10.05
N GLU A 190 3.37 26.71 -11.10
CA GLU A 190 2.53 27.85 -11.51
C GLU A 190 1.57 28.31 -10.41
N VAL A 191 1.03 27.37 -9.63
CA VAL A 191 0.18 27.66 -8.46
C VAL A 191 0.98 27.91 -7.17
N GLY A 192 2.31 27.94 -7.24
CA GLY A 192 3.21 28.18 -6.11
C GLY A 192 3.30 27.00 -5.15
N ALA A 193 2.93 25.79 -5.56
CA ALA A 193 2.94 24.61 -4.72
C ALA A 193 4.03 23.61 -5.13
N ARG A 194 4.41 22.73 -4.20
CA ARG A 194 5.35 21.62 -4.49
C ARG A 194 4.83 20.27 -3.99
N PRO A 195 4.93 19.20 -4.79
CA PRO A 195 4.69 17.84 -4.31
C PRO A 195 5.82 17.35 -3.40
N VAL A 196 5.47 16.60 -2.35
CA VAL A 196 6.41 15.91 -1.46
C VAL A 196 5.87 14.52 -1.15
N GLY A 197 6.65 13.48 -1.42
CA GLY A 197 6.24 12.09 -1.18
C GLY A 197 6.66 11.60 0.20
N VAL A 198 5.89 10.70 0.82
CA VAL A 198 6.23 10.08 2.11
C VAL A 198 5.88 8.59 2.12
N SER A 199 6.81 7.75 2.59
CA SER A 199 6.52 6.34 2.89
C SER A 199 7.40 5.79 4.02
N ALA A 200 7.21 4.51 4.35
CA ALA A 200 8.03 3.76 5.29
C ALA A 200 9.39 3.32 4.72
N ASP A 201 9.59 3.51 3.42
CA ASP A 201 10.78 3.02 2.74
C ASP A 201 12.01 3.80 3.22
N PRO A 202 13.15 3.11 3.44
CA PRO A 202 14.37 3.76 3.90
C PRO A 202 14.92 4.72 2.84
N VAL A 203 15.77 5.66 3.27
CA VAL A 203 16.37 6.72 2.43
C VAL A 203 16.95 6.16 1.12
N GLU A 204 17.69 5.06 1.17
CA GLU A 204 18.33 4.48 -0.01
C GLU A 204 17.30 4.00 -1.04
N ARG A 205 16.15 3.51 -0.57
CA ARG A 205 15.06 3.06 -1.43
C ARG A 205 14.27 4.24 -2.01
N GLN A 206 14.16 5.34 -1.27
CA GLN A 206 13.65 6.60 -1.81
C GLN A 206 14.59 7.16 -2.88
N ALA A 207 15.91 7.11 -2.65
CA ALA A 207 16.92 7.53 -3.63
C ALA A 207 16.84 6.71 -4.92
N GLU A 208 16.73 5.39 -4.80
CA GLU A 208 16.53 4.49 -5.93
C GLU A 208 15.25 4.82 -6.71
N PHE A 209 14.16 5.15 -6.00
CA PHE A 209 12.88 5.48 -6.60
C PHE A 209 12.92 6.84 -7.32
N ALA A 210 13.47 7.86 -6.67
CA ALA A 210 13.67 9.19 -7.25
C ALA A 210 14.55 9.15 -8.49
N GLY A 211 15.68 8.45 -8.44
CA GLY A 211 16.62 8.33 -9.55
C GLY A 211 16.07 7.55 -10.73
N ARG A 212 15.47 6.36 -10.49
CA ARG A 212 14.94 5.50 -11.58
C ARG A 212 13.81 6.12 -12.37
N HIS A 213 13.03 6.99 -11.74
CA HIS A 213 11.87 7.62 -12.37
C HIS A 213 12.04 9.13 -12.55
N THR A 214 13.24 9.66 -12.29
CA THR A 214 13.58 11.09 -12.46
C THR A 214 12.53 11.99 -11.80
N LEU A 215 12.16 11.68 -10.56
CA LEU A 215 10.98 12.27 -9.93
C LEU A 215 11.13 13.77 -9.64
N GLY A 216 12.36 14.24 -9.40
CA GLY A 216 12.66 15.68 -9.25
C GLY A 216 11.96 16.38 -8.09
N MET A 217 11.41 15.62 -7.13
CA MET A 217 10.69 16.11 -5.97
C MET A 217 11.19 15.39 -4.70
N PRO A 218 11.16 16.03 -3.52
CA PRO A 218 11.59 15.40 -2.28
C PRO A 218 10.73 14.18 -1.91
N LEU A 219 11.39 13.11 -1.46
CA LEU A 219 10.73 11.90 -0.93
C LEU A 219 11.23 11.61 0.49
N LEU A 220 10.35 11.77 1.48
CA LEU A 220 10.68 11.58 2.88
C LEU A 220 10.58 10.11 3.31
N SER A 221 11.56 9.68 4.10
CA SER A 221 11.61 8.36 4.74
C SER A 221 11.08 8.44 6.17
N ASP A 222 9.85 7.97 6.39
CA ASP A 222 9.17 7.89 7.69
C ASP A 222 9.38 6.51 8.33
N GLY A 223 10.62 6.21 8.71
CA GLY A 223 11.05 4.89 9.18
C GLY A 223 10.40 4.43 10.49
N ASP A 224 10.17 5.35 11.43
CA ASP A 224 9.50 5.09 12.71
C ASP A 224 7.95 5.11 12.60
N GLY A 225 7.43 5.68 11.51
CA GLY A 225 6.00 5.78 11.27
C GLY A 225 5.33 6.95 11.98
N ALA A 226 6.08 7.87 12.60
CA ALA A 226 5.53 8.99 13.37
C ALA A 226 4.73 9.94 12.48
N ILE A 227 5.21 10.22 11.26
CA ILE A 227 4.49 11.09 10.32
C ILE A 227 3.20 10.39 9.86
N ARG A 228 3.27 9.12 9.44
CA ARG A 228 2.09 8.37 9.02
C ARG A 228 1.05 8.20 10.13
N GLU A 229 1.50 8.08 11.38
CA GLU A 229 0.62 8.02 12.55
C GLU A 229 -0.09 9.35 12.77
N ARG A 230 0.65 10.47 12.78
CA ARG A 230 0.10 11.82 12.90
C ARG A 230 -0.99 12.12 11.87
N PHE A 231 -0.80 11.68 10.63
CA PHE A 231 -1.79 11.89 9.56
C PHE A 231 -2.93 10.84 9.54
N GLY A 232 -2.94 9.87 10.46
CA GLY A 232 -3.96 8.82 10.52
C GLY A 232 -3.91 7.83 9.33
N VAL A 233 -2.76 7.75 8.65
CA VAL A 233 -2.54 6.89 7.47
C VAL A 233 -1.75 5.63 7.79
N LYS A 234 -1.20 5.51 9.01
CA LYS A 234 -0.67 4.26 9.55
C LYS A 234 -1.82 3.26 9.77
N ARG A 235 -1.61 2.00 9.39
CA ARG A 235 -2.53 0.91 9.71
C ARG A 235 -2.14 0.35 11.07
N GLY A 236 -3.10 0.06 11.95
CA GLY A 236 -2.86 -0.45 13.32
C GLY A 236 -2.28 -1.86 13.41
N ILE A 237 -1.82 -2.42 12.29
CA ILE A 237 -1.11 -3.70 12.18
C ILE A 237 0.30 -3.33 11.72
N SER A 238 1.33 -3.64 12.52
CA SER A 238 2.71 -3.19 12.32
C SER A 238 3.29 -3.47 10.93
N VAL A 239 2.84 -4.54 10.28
CA VAL A 239 3.29 -4.95 8.93
C VAL A 239 2.40 -4.44 7.80
N ALA A 240 1.26 -3.82 8.10
CA ALA A 240 0.34 -3.37 7.08
C ALA A 240 0.87 -2.10 6.41
N PRO A 241 0.73 -1.99 5.07
CA PRO A 241 1.26 -0.84 4.34
C PRO A 241 0.58 0.47 4.76
N THR A 242 1.21 1.60 4.45
CA THR A 242 0.60 2.93 4.58
C THR A 242 -0.71 3.02 3.79
N LYS A 243 -1.75 3.67 4.33
CA LYS A 243 -2.94 4.03 3.54
C LYS A 243 -2.54 5.12 2.54
N ARG A 244 -2.89 4.95 1.27
CA ARG A 244 -2.63 5.98 0.26
C ARG A 244 -3.52 7.19 0.52
N ALA A 245 -2.90 8.35 0.72
CA ALA A 245 -3.61 9.62 0.91
C ALA A 245 -2.74 10.78 0.47
N THR A 246 -3.35 11.91 0.12
CA THR A 246 -2.68 13.17 -0.18
C THR A 246 -3.32 14.29 0.63
N PHE A 247 -2.50 15.18 1.17
CA PHE A 247 -2.92 16.35 1.92
C PHE A 247 -2.30 17.57 1.25
N VAL A 248 -3.13 18.55 0.91
CA VAL A 248 -2.66 19.86 0.48
C VAL A 248 -2.57 20.72 1.74
N ILE A 249 -1.37 21.23 2.05
CA ILE A 249 -1.08 21.94 3.29
C ILE A 249 -0.66 23.37 2.93
N GLY A 250 -1.37 24.36 3.46
CA GLY A 250 -1.05 25.77 3.32
C GLY A 250 0.16 26.20 4.14
N GLN A 251 0.68 27.40 3.88
CA GLN A 251 1.88 27.92 4.56
C GLN A 251 1.67 28.13 6.07
N ASP A 252 0.42 28.35 6.49
CA ASP A 252 -0.01 28.39 7.90
C ASP A 252 -0.14 27.00 8.56
N ARG A 253 0.22 25.94 7.82
CA ARG A 253 0.06 24.51 8.16
C ARG A 253 -1.40 24.03 8.21
N THR A 254 -2.34 24.81 7.70
CA THR A 254 -3.74 24.38 7.58
C THR A 254 -3.89 23.41 6.40
N VAL A 255 -4.65 22.33 6.58
CA VAL A 255 -4.98 21.38 5.52
C VAL A 255 -6.07 21.95 4.63
N LEU A 256 -5.73 22.22 3.39
CA LEU A 256 -6.60 22.82 2.38
C LEU A 256 -7.44 21.77 1.64
N GLU A 257 -6.93 20.54 1.48
CA GLU A 257 -7.64 19.45 0.81
C GLU A 257 -7.11 18.07 1.21
N VAL A 258 -7.95 17.03 1.15
CA VAL A 258 -7.56 15.65 1.45
C VAL A 258 -8.09 14.65 0.41
N VAL A 259 -7.19 13.92 -0.24
CA VAL A 259 -7.51 12.89 -1.24
C VAL A 259 -7.15 11.50 -0.71
N ARG A 260 -8.10 10.55 -0.71
CA ARG A 260 -7.95 9.23 -0.04
C ARG A 260 -8.18 8.02 -0.94
N SER A 261 -8.00 8.18 -2.24
CA SER A 261 -8.21 7.10 -3.19
C SER A 261 -7.14 6.02 -3.03
N GLU A 262 -7.50 4.80 -2.63
CA GLU A 262 -6.51 3.72 -2.54
C GLU A 262 -6.15 3.10 -3.91
N LEU A 263 -7.03 3.26 -4.90
CA LEU A 263 -6.97 2.54 -6.18
C LEU A 263 -6.79 3.45 -7.41
N ARG A 264 -7.12 4.75 -7.30
CA ARG A 264 -6.95 5.71 -8.42
C ARG A 264 -5.76 6.61 -8.16
N MET A 265 -4.65 6.32 -8.82
CA MET A 265 -3.36 6.97 -8.57
C MET A 265 -3.35 8.43 -9.03
N ASN A 266 -3.81 8.70 -10.25
CA ASN A 266 -3.75 10.03 -10.87
C ASN A 266 -4.62 11.05 -10.15
N THR A 267 -5.77 10.60 -9.61
CA THR A 267 -6.72 11.43 -8.86
C THR A 267 -6.07 12.19 -7.69
N HIS A 268 -4.94 11.71 -7.16
CA HIS A 268 -4.22 12.41 -6.10
C HIS A 268 -3.65 13.75 -6.56
N ALA A 269 -2.94 13.78 -7.68
CA ALA A 269 -2.37 15.01 -8.20
C ALA A 269 -3.46 15.90 -8.82
N ASP A 270 -4.39 15.30 -9.57
CA ASP A 270 -5.46 16.05 -10.25
C ASP A 270 -6.31 16.86 -9.26
N LYS A 271 -6.75 16.22 -8.18
CA LYS A 271 -7.59 16.89 -7.16
C LYS A 271 -6.80 17.87 -6.31
N ALA A 272 -5.53 17.57 -6.01
CA ALA A 272 -4.68 18.50 -5.27
C ALA A 272 -4.45 19.79 -6.08
N LEU A 273 -4.14 19.65 -7.38
CA LEU A 273 -3.94 20.77 -8.28
C LEU A 273 -5.23 21.57 -8.49
N ALA A 274 -6.36 20.90 -8.67
CA ALA A 274 -7.67 21.56 -8.79
C ALA A 274 -7.99 22.39 -7.52
N ALA A 275 -7.82 21.81 -6.33
CA ALA A 275 -8.06 22.53 -5.08
C ALA A 275 -7.15 23.76 -4.91
N LEU A 276 -5.89 23.69 -5.36
CA LEU A 276 -4.97 24.83 -5.34
C LEU A 276 -5.37 25.92 -6.35
N ARG A 277 -5.88 25.56 -7.53
CA ARG A 277 -6.40 26.50 -8.52
C ARG A 277 -7.64 27.23 -8.00
N ASP A 278 -8.57 26.50 -7.39
CA ASP A 278 -9.80 27.05 -6.82
C ASP A 278 -9.55 28.05 -5.68
N LEU A 279 -8.39 27.99 -5.01
CA LEU A 279 -8.03 28.93 -3.94
C LEU A 279 -7.38 30.23 -4.45
N ARG A 280 -6.92 30.27 -5.71
CA ARG A 280 -6.31 31.46 -6.32
C ARG A 280 -7.27 32.27 -7.19
N GLY A 281 -8.42 31.70 -7.57
CA GLY A 281 -9.49 32.34 -8.34
C GLY A 281 -10.66 32.77 -7.45
#